data_AF-A0AAQ0ECI4-F1
#
_entry.id   AF-A0AAQ0ECI4-F1
#
_cell.length_a   1.000
_cell.length_b   1.000
_cell.length_c   1.000
_cell.angle_alpha   90.00
_cell.angle_beta   90.00
_cell.angle_gamma   90.00
#
_symmetry.space_group_name_H-M   'P 1'
#
loop_
_entity.id
_entity.type
_entity.pdbx_description
1 polymer ?
#
loop_
_entity_poly.entity_id
_entity_poly.type
_entity_poly.pdbx_seq_one_letter_code
_entity_poly.pdbx_strand_id
1 'polypeptide(L)' 'MKYLWLGLCLLPLAGIGKNNPTAECRWLYDRIAALEQAIKKGDKLGTQEELSRWRTEFKEKQCKEYDY' A
#
# COMPACT_ATOMS: atom_id res chain seq x y z
N MET A 1 -48.52 -14.98 -15.03
CA MET A 1 -47.26 -15.55 -14.51
C MET A 1 -46.15 -14.54 -14.76
N LYS A 2 -45.61 -14.00 -13.67
CA LYS A 2 -44.76 -12.81 -13.61
C LYS A 2 -43.33 -13.28 -13.38
N TYR A 3 -42.51 -13.29 -14.42
CA TYR A 3 -41.06 -13.42 -14.28
C TYR A 3 -40.40 -12.43 -15.23
N LEU A 4 -40.31 -11.19 -14.75
CA LEU A 4 -39.38 -10.21 -15.29
C LEU A 4 -37.99 -10.84 -15.11
N TRP A 5 -37.44 -11.33 -16.22
CA TRP A 5 -36.09 -11.86 -16.29
C TRP A 5 -35.14 -10.66 -16.16
N LEU A 6 -34.87 -10.27 -14.92
CA LEU A 6 -33.78 -9.38 -14.55
C LEU A 6 -32.47 -10.12 -14.81
N GLY A 7 -32.14 -10.32 -16.10
CA GLY A 7 -30.79 -10.60 -16.56
C GLY A 7 -29.95 -9.36 -16.36
N LEU A 8 -29.79 -8.97 -15.09
CA LEU A 8 -28.92 -7.91 -14.65
C LEU A 8 -27.54 -8.31 -15.15
N CYS A 9 -27.04 -7.54 -16.11
CA CYS A 9 -25.72 -7.66 -16.69
C CYS A 9 -24.73 -8.02 -15.58
N LEU A 10 -24.23 -9.25 -15.62
CA LEU A 10 -22.94 -9.61 -15.04
C LEU A 10 -21.90 -8.87 -15.89
N LEU A 11 -21.86 -7.55 -15.71
CA LEU A 11 -20.71 -6.74 -16.04
C LEU A 11 -19.52 -7.44 -15.38
N PRO A 12 -18.44 -7.69 -16.12
CA PRO A 12 -17.30 -8.33 -15.53
C PRO A 12 -16.88 -7.44 -14.37
N LEU A 13 -16.62 -8.02 -13.19
CA LEU A 13 -15.79 -7.38 -12.18
C LEU A 13 -14.33 -7.21 -12.68
N ALA A 14 -14.14 -6.99 -13.98
CA ALA A 14 -12.91 -6.55 -14.61
C ALA A 14 -12.84 -5.04 -14.42
N GLY A 15 -12.37 -4.61 -13.26
CA GLY A 15 -12.18 -3.18 -13.01
C GLY A 15 -11.94 -2.76 -11.57
N ILE A 16 -11.56 -3.65 -10.64
CA ILE A 16 -10.89 -3.17 -9.43
C ILE A 16 -9.40 -3.21 -9.76
N GLY A 17 -8.87 -2.06 -10.19
CA GLY A 17 -7.46 -1.87 -10.51
C GLY A 17 -6.59 -2.31 -9.34
N LYS A 18 -6.09 -3.54 -9.41
CA LYS A 18 -5.02 -4.03 -8.54
C LYS A 18 -3.76 -3.35 -9.04
N ASN A 19 -3.46 -2.22 -8.42
CA ASN A 19 -2.14 -1.64 -8.19
C ASN A 19 -2.23 -0.34 -7.36
N ASN A 20 -3.44 0.09 -6.94
CA ASN A 20 -3.55 1.19 -5.98
C ASN A 20 -3.09 0.74 -4.58
N PRO A 21 -2.08 1.38 -3.97
CA PRO A 21 -1.65 1.05 -2.62
C PRO A 21 -2.77 1.29 -1.61
N THR A 22 -2.87 0.41 -0.62
CA THR A 22 -3.75 0.65 0.53
C THR A 22 -3.27 1.88 1.31
N ALA A 23 -4.15 2.55 2.03
CA ALA A 23 -3.79 3.72 2.86
C ALA A 23 -2.64 3.39 3.85
N GLU A 24 -2.63 2.17 4.38
CA GLU A 24 -1.57 1.68 5.26
C GLU A 24 -0.23 1.52 4.53
N CYS A 25 -0.24 0.87 3.37
CA CYS A 25 0.95 0.68 2.56
C CYS A 25 1.52 2.01 2.05
N ARG A 26 0.64 2.97 1.69
CA ARG A 26 1.04 4.33 1.31
C ARG A 26 1.72 5.05 2.46
N TRP A 27 1.14 4.96 3.65
CA TRP A 27 1.72 5.53 4.85
C TRP A 27 3.10 4.93 5.16
N LEU A 28 3.25 3.61 5.04
CA LEU A 28 4.54 2.94 5.26
C LEU A 28 5.60 3.41 4.26
N TYR A 29 5.24 3.53 2.98
CA TYR A 29 6.12 4.07 1.94
C TYR A 29 6.60 5.49 2.27
N ASP A 30 5.66 6.39 2.57
CA ASP A 30 5.98 7.79 2.87
C ASP A 30 6.81 7.90 4.17
N ARG A 31 6.53 7.07 5.18
CA ARG A 31 7.30 7.02 6.44
C ARG A 31 8.74 6.56 6.21
N ILE A 32 8.94 5.49 5.45
CA ILE A 32 10.28 4.98 5.08
C ILE A 32 11.06 6.06 4.34
N ALA A 33 10.44 6.72 3.35
CA ALA A 33 11.08 7.78 2.58
C ALA A 33 11.52 8.96 3.47
N ALA A 34 10.68 9.38 4.43
CA ALA A 34 11.02 10.44 5.38
C ALA A 34 12.21 10.07 6.28
N LEU A 35 12.24 8.84 6.79
CA LEU A 35 13.35 8.34 7.64
C LEU A 35 14.67 8.24 6.87
N GLU A 36 14.63 7.78 5.62
CA GLU A 36 15.81 7.77 4.74
C GLU A 36 16.34 9.18 4.47
N GLN A 37 15.46 10.16 4.28
CA GLN A 37 15.86 11.55 4.14
C GLN A 37 16.46 12.12 5.43
N ALA A 38 15.90 11.79 6.60
CA ALA A 38 16.44 12.21 7.89
C ALA A 38 17.87 11.66 8.11
N ILE A 39 18.09 10.38 7.81
CA ILE A 39 19.41 9.74 7.87
C ILE A 39 20.40 10.42 6.92
N LYS A 40 19.98 10.74 5.69
CA LYS A 40 20.80 11.49 4.72
C LYS A 40 21.19 12.88 5.24
N LYS A 41 20.34 13.52 6.05
CA LYS A 41 20.59 14.82 6.69
C LYS A 41 21.45 14.72 7.96
N GLY A 42 21.82 13.52 8.38
CA GLY A 42 22.70 13.27 9.53
C GLY A 42 21.97 12.87 10.81
N ASP A 43 20.63 12.72 10.78
CA ASP A 43 19.85 12.25 11.92
C ASP A 43 19.81 10.72 11.95
N LYS A 44 20.63 10.11 12.82
CA LYS A 44 20.93 8.67 12.79
C LYS A 44 20.41 7.90 14.01
N LEU A 45 20.53 8.47 15.22
CA LEU A 45 20.25 7.75 16.46
C LEU A 45 18.72 7.59 16.61
N GLY A 46 18.21 6.35 16.73
CA GLY A 46 16.78 6.06 16.74
C GLY A 46 16.14 5.96 15.34
N THR A 47 16.54 6.83 14.42
CA THR A 47 16.03 6.87 13.03
C THR A 47 16.37 5.59 12.23
N GLN A 48 17.54 4.99 12.46
CA GLN A 48 17.93 3.73 11.81
C GLN A 48 17.17 2.50 12.33
N GLU A 49 16.92 2.45 13.64
CA GLU A 49 16.14 1.37 14.25
C GLU A 49 14.69 1.45 13.78
N GLU A 50 14.14 2.67 13.76
CA GLU A 50 12.80 2.91 13.27
C GLU A 50 12.66 2.58 11.77
N LEU A 51 13.65 2.97 10.94
CA LEU A 51 13.67 2.61 9.52
C LEU A 51 13.67 1.09 9.33
N SER A 52 14.44 0.36 10.13
CA SER A 52 14.54 -1.10 10.05
C SER A 52 13.20 -1.75 10.41
N ARG A 53 12.53 -1.25 11.46
CA ARG A 53 11.20 -1.71 11.85
C ARG A 53 10.17 -1.52 10.73
N TRP A 54 10.06 -0.32 10.18
CA TRP A 54 9.07 -0.05 9.14
C TRP A 54 9.36 -0.77 7.81
N ARG A 55 10.63 -1.00 7.46
CA ARG A 55 10.98 -1.84 6.30
C ARG A 55 10.55 -3.30 6.48
N THR A 56 10.67 -3.85 7.69
CA THR A 56 10.15 -5.19 8.00
C THR A 56 8.64 -5.23 7.81
N GLU A 57 7.92 -4.27 8.38
CA GLU A 57 6.46 -4.20 8.27
C GLU A 57 5.99 -4.00 6.82
N PHE A 58 6.67 -3.14 6.04
CA PHE A 58 6.42 -2.96 4.61
C PHE A 58 6.59 -4.26 3.81
N LYS A 59 7.57 -5.10 4.18
CA LYS A 59 7.79 -6.40 3.55
C LYS A 59 6.75 -7.43 3.98
N GLU A 60 6.44 -7.51 5.27
CA GLU A 60 5.45 -8.45 5.83
C GLU A 60 4.06 -8.22 5.24
N LYS A 61 3.69 -6.95 5.03
CA LYS A 61 2.42 -6.55 4.40
C LYS A 61 2.44 -6.59 2.87
N GLN A 62 3.54 -7.07 2.28
CA GLN A 62 3.74 -7.17 0.83
C GLN A 62 3.51 -5.85 0.08
N CYS A 63 3.75 -4.73 0.75
CA CYS A 63 3.49 -3.39 0.21
C CYS A 63 4.32 -3.11 -1.06
N LYS A 64 5.43 -3.82 -1.29
CA LYS A 64 6.23 -3.72 -2.53
C LYS A 64 5.45 -4.07 -3.82
N GLU A 65 4.28 -4.67 -3.72
CA GLU A 65 3.45 -5.06 -4.88
C GLU A 65 2.62 -3.90 -5.44
N TYR A 66 2.63 -2.73 -4.78
CA TYR A 66 1.92 -1.55 -5.23
C TYR A 66 2.86 -0.51 -5.83
N ASP A 67 2.33 0.31 -6.73
CA ASP A 67 3.01 1.47 -7.29
C ASP A 67 2.74 2.71 -6.41
N TYR A 68 3.80 3.39 -5.92
CA TYR A 68 3.73 4.53 -4.98
C TYR A 68 4.17 5.86 -5.57
#